data_AF-A0A9Q0MM70-F1
#
_entry.id   AF-A0A9Q0MM70-F1
#
_cell.length_a   1.000
_cell.length_b   1.000
_cell.length_c   1.000
_cell.angle_alpha   90.00
_cell.angle_beta   90.00
_cell.angle_gamma   90.00
#
_symmetry.space_group_name_H-M   'P 1'
#
loop_
_entity.id
_entity.type
_entity.pdbx_description
1 polymer ?
#
loop_
_entity_poly.entity_id
_entity_poly.type
_entity_poly.pdbx_seq_one_letter_code
_entity_poly.pdbx_strand_id
1 'polypeptide(L)'
;VAHCERTGHYLTIKDNQVVQLHPSTCLDHKPEWVLYNEFVLTTKNYIRTVTDCKPEWLLKIAPQYYDMHNFPQCEAKQQLELMQTRMDSKQYQQGF
;
A
#
# COMPACT_ATOMS: atom_id res chain seq x y z
N VAL A 1 -2.95 4.94 3.03
CA VAL A 1 -1.99 4.18 2.18
C VAL A 1 -2.70 3.79 0.90
N ALA A 2 -1.99 3.78 -0.23
CA ALA A 2 -2.51 3.30 -1.50
C ALA A 2 -1.51 2.36 -2.20
N HIS A 3 -2.03 1.42 -2.97
CA HIS A 3 -1.27 0.45 -3.77
C HIS A 3 -1.39 0.79 -5.25
N CYS A 4 -0.30 0.71 -6.01
CA CYS A 4 -0.30 0.90 -7.45
C CYS A 4 -0.73 -0.40 -8.14
N GLU A 5 -1.88 -0.37 -8.81
CA GLU A 5 -2.32 -1.52 -9.61
C GLU A 5 -1.51 -1.62 -10.90
N ARG A 6 -1.53 -2.81 -11.52
CA ARG A 6 -0.85 -3.07 -12.82
C ARG A 6 -1.26 -2.10 -13.95
N THR A 7 -2.46 -1.53 -13.86
CA THR A 7 -2.99 -0.55 -14.84
C THR A 7 -2.46 0.87 -14.62
N GLY A 8 -1.68 1.11 -13.56
CA GLY A 8 -0.95 2.36 -13.30
C GLY A 8 -1.74 3.44 -12.54
N HIS A 9 -2.93 3.12 -12.04
CA HIS A 9 -3.66 3.92 -11.05
C HIS A 9 -3.45 3.34 -9.64
N TYR A 10 -3.73 4.16 -8.62
CA TYR A 10 -3.62 3.73 -7.23
C TYR A 10 -5.00 3.38 -6.68
N LEU A 11 -5.05 2.35 -5.82
CA LEU A 11 -6.22 2.03 -5.02
C LEU A 11 -5.90 2.30 -3.55
N THR A 12 -6.79 3.02 -2.86
CA THR A 12 -6.68 3.16 -1.41
C THR A 12 -6.90 1.82 -0.73
N ILE A 13 -6.09 1.55 0.30
CA ILE A 13 -6.21 0.34 1.09
C ILE A 13 -7.58 0.30 1.78
N LYS A 14 -8.21 -0.89 1.77
CA LYS A 14 -9.55 -1.22 2.31
C LYS A 14 -10.74 -0.58 1.60
N ASP A 15 -10.68 0.70 1.28
CA ASP A 15 -11.81 1.42 0.67
C ASP A 15 -11.86 1.30 -0.86
N ASN A 16 -10.80 0.77 -1.48
CA ASN A 16 -10.65 0.55 -2.92
C ASN A 16 -11.01 1.79 -3.76
N GLN A 17 -10.70 2.98 -3.26
CA GLN A 17 -10.94 4.21 -4.00
C GLN A 17 -9.84 4.37 -5.05
N VAL A 18 -10.25 4.52 -6.31
CA VAL A 18 -9.35 4.84 -7.41
C VAL A 18 -8.84 6.27 -7.24
N VAL A 19 -7.53 6.41 -7.10
CA VAL A 19 -6.84 7.68 -6.91
C VAL A 19 -5.62 7.80 -7.81
N GLN A 20 -5.18 9.04 -8.03
CA GLN A 20 -3.94 9.37 -8.72
C GLN A 20 -3.03 10.19 -7.81
N LEU A 21 -1.72 10.15 -8.06
CA LEU A 21 -0.80 11.06 -7.39
C LEU A 21 -1.15 12.49 -7.80
N HIS A 22 -1.26 13.40 -6.83
CA HIS A 22 -1.54 14.79 -7.11
C HIS A 22 -0.40 15.40 -7.97
N PRO A 23 -0.69 16.27 -8.97
CA PRO A 23 0.33 16.85 -9.85
C PRO A 23 1.44 17.64 -9.15
N SER A 24 1.22 18.06 -7.89
CA SER A 24 2.23 18.72 -7.07
C SER A 24 3.20 17.76 -6.37
N THR A 25 3.12 16.46 -6.61
CA THR A 25 4.07 15.49 -6.05
C THR A 25 5.46 15.72 -6.62
N CYS A 26 6.49 15.51 -5.78
CA CYS A 26 7.89 15.57 -6.21
C CYS A 26 8.46 14.18 -6.56
N LEU A 27 7.63 13.12 -6.55
CA LEU A 27 8.05 11.79 -6.95
C LEU A 27 8.31 11.74 -8.46
N ASP A 28 9.51 11.31 -8.84
CA ASP A 28 9.98 11.12 -10.22
C ASP A 28 9.65 9.73 -10.79
N HIS A 29 9.21 8.81 -9.92
CA HIS A 29 8.80 7.45 -10.24
C HIS A 29 7.42 7.13 -9.67
N LYS A 30 6.86 5.98 -10.07
CA LYS A 30 5.61 5.45 -9.54
C LYS A 30 5.90 4.27 -8.60
N PRO A 31 6.08 4.53 -7.29
CA PRO A 31 6.29 3.46 -6.32
C PRO A 31 5.04 2.59 -6.17
N GLU A 32 5.23 1.31 -5.90
CA GLU A 32 4.15 0.32 -5.76
C GLU A 32 3.27 0.61 -4.53
N TRP A 33 3.86 1.13 -3.46
CA TRP A 33 3.18 1.43 -2.21
C TRP A 33 3.45 2.86 -1.79
N VAL A 34 2.39 3.61 -1.50
CA VAL A 34 2.50 5.01 -1.05
C VAL A 34 1.73 5.26 0.22
N LEU A 35 2.37 5.97 1.14
CA LEU A 35 1.69 6.66 2.22
C LEU A 35 1.27 8.05 1.73
N TYR A 36 0.08 8.51 2.11
CA TYR A 36 -0.41 9.85 1.76
C TYR A 36 -0.96 10.55 3.00
N ASN A 37 -0.87 11.87 3.03
CA ASN A 37 -1.42 12.70 4.09
C ASN A 37 -2.88 13.10 3.81
N GLU A 38 -3.17 13.47 2.57
CA GLU A 38 -4.43 14.10 2.20
C GLU A 38 -5.12 13.39 1.04
N PHE A 39 -6.44 13.24 1.16
CA PHE A 39 -7.32 12.85 0.07
C PHE A 39 -8.01 14.10 -0.49
N VAL A 40 -7.85 14.34 -1.79
CA VAL A 40 -8.38 15.53 -2.47
C VAL A 40 -9.48 15.09 -3.44
N LEU A 41 -10.72 15.41 -3.09
CA LEU A 41 -11.91 15.10 -3.89
C LEU A 41 -12.17 16.21 -4.93
N THR A 42 -12.09 15.88 -6.22
CA THR A 42 -12.41 16.79 -7.34
C THR A 42 -13.11 16.01 -8.46
N THR A 43 -12.97 16.43 -9.73
CA THR A 43 -13.37 15.62 -10.90
C THR A 43 -12.63 14.28 -10.96
N LYS A 44 -11.38 14.22 -10.49
CA LYS A 44 -10.63 13.00 -10.24
C LYS A 44 -10.15 13.00 -8.80
N ASN A 45 -10.08 11.83 -8.17
CA ASN A 45 -9.58 11.72 -6.81
C ASN A 45 -8.06 11.72 -6.83
N TYR A 46 -7.46 12.55 -5.98
CA TYR A 46 -6.01 12.62 -5.84
C TYR A 46 -5.58 12.36 -4.41
N ILE A 47 -4.38 11.83 -4.25
CA ILE A 47 -3.67 11.78 -2.97
C ILE A 47 -2.49 12.75 -3.00
N ARG A 48 -2.35 13.55 -1.94
CA ARG A 48 -1.35 14.62 -1.85
C ARG A 48 -0.42 14.38 -0.66
N THR A 49 0.80 14.90 -0.78
CA THR A 49 1.90 14.71 0.18
C THR A 49 2.17 13.23 0.36
N VAL A 50 2.73 12.64 -0.69
CA VAL A 50 2.94 11.19 -0.82
C VAL A 50 4.39 10.83 -0.57
N THR A 51 4.59 9.69 0.08
CA THR A 51 5.91 9.13 0.40
C THR A 51 5.95 7.67 -0.02
N ASP A 52 7.01 7.25 -0.69
CA ASP A 52 7.28 5.84 -0.99
C ASP A 52 7.44 5.04 0.30
N CYS A 53 6.81 3.87 0.37
CA CYS A 53 6.73 3.05 1.58
C CYS A 53 6.93 1.58 1.24
N LYS A 54 7.63 0.84 2.11
CA LYS A 54 7.75 -0.61 1.95
C LYS A 54 6.56 -1.34 2.60
N PRO A 55 5.96 -2.34 1.94
CA PRO A 55 4.80 -3.07 2.49
C PRO A 55 5.12 -3.80 3.80
N GLU A 56 6.37 -4.24 3.99
CA GLU A 56 6.84 -4.87 5.23
C GLU A 56 6.70 -3.97 6.47
N TRP A 57 6.77 -2.64 6.31
CA TRP A 57 6.59 -1.71 7.42
C TRP A 57 5.13 -1.65 7.85
N LEU A 58 4.20 -1.74 6.91
CA LEU A 58 2.76 -1.72 7.17
C LEU A 58 2.35 -2.90 8.04
N LEU A 59 2.85 -4.10 7.69
CA LEU A 59 2.60 -5.34 8.43
C LEU A 59 3.22 -5.31 9.83
N LYS A 60 4.42 -4.74 10.00
CA LYS A 60 5.10 -4.65 11.30
C LYS A 60 4.51 -3.60 12.24
N ILE A 61 4.18 -2.43 11.71
CA ILE A 61 3.78 -1.27 12.51
C ILE A 61 2.30 -1.36 12.90
N ALA A 62 1.45 -1.87 12.00
CA ALA A 62 0.01 -1.89 12.21
C ALA A 62 -0.62 -3.26 11.87
N PRO A 63 -0.18 -4.37 12.51
CA PRO A 63 -0.65 -5.71 12.18
C PRO A 63 -2.17 -5.87 12.33
N GLN A 64 -2.78 -5.18 13.30
CA GLN A 64 -4.24 -5.19 13.51
C GLN A 64 -5.00 -4.55 12.35
N TYR A 65 -4.44 -3.50 11.74
CA TYR A 65 -5.08 -2.86 10.59
C TYR A 65 -4.92 -3.71 9.33
N TYR A 66 -3.75 -4.34 9.16
CA TYR A 66 -3.45 -5.21 8.02
C TYR A 66 -3.72 -6.69 8.34
N ASP A 67 -4.83 -7.00 9.03
CA ASP A 67 -5.28 -8.38 9.22
C ASP A 67 -5.92 -8.92 7.94
N MET A 68 -5.29 -9.95 7.36
CA MET A 68 -5.70 -10.56 6.08
C MET A 68 -7.09 -11.21 6.14
N HIS A 69 -7.56 -11.62 7.32
CA HIS A 69 -8.90 -12.22 7.49
C HIS A 69 -10.02 -11.22 7.20
N ASN A 70 -9.81 -9.95 7.56
CA ASN A 70 -10.77 -8.86 7.37
C ASN A 70 -10.38 -7.92 6.22
N PHE A 71 -9.40 -8.30 5.40
CA PHE A 71 -8.92 -7.49 4.30
C PHE A 71 -9.70 -7.81 3.01
N PRO A 72 -10.21 -6.81 2.28
CA PRO A 72 -10.95 -7.04 1.05
C PRO A 72 -10.08 -7.68 -0.03
N GLN A 73 -10.69 -8.52 -0.87
CA GLN A 73 -9.96 -9.20 -1.94
C GLN A 73 -9.51 -8.19 -3.02
N CYS A 74 -8.21 -7.99 -3.14
CA CYS A 74 -7.57 -7.08 -4.12
C CYS A 74 -6.10 -7.48 -4.35
N GLU A 75 -5.45 -6.88 -5.36
CA GLU A 75 -4.02 -7.12 -5.67
C GLU A 75 -3.14 -6.79 -4.45
N ALA A 76 -3.44 -5.70 -3.74
CA ALA A 76 -2.74 -5.30 -2.52
C ALA A 76 -2.78 -6.39 -1.42
N LYS A 77 -3.90 -7.09 -1.26
CA LYS A 77 -4.02 -8.20 -0.29
C LYS A 77 -3.07 -9.34 -0.64
N GLN A 78 -3.08 -9.75 -1.92
CA GLN A 78 -2.23 -10.85 -2.41
C GLN A 78 -0.75 -10.53 -2.21
N GLN A 79 -0.33 -9.28 -2.50
CA GLN A 79 1.04 -8.83 -2.24
C GLN A 79 1.39 -8.88 -0.75
N LEU A 80 0.49 -8.43 0.13
CA LEU A 80 0.72 -8.45 1.58
C LEU A 80 0.80 -9.88 2.14
N GLU A 81 -0.04 -10.81 1.68
CA GLU A 81 0.00 -12.23 2.08
C GLU A 81 1.33 -12.89 1.67
N LEU A 82 1.80 -12.61 0.45
CA LEU A 82 3.11 -13.09 -0.03
C LEU A 82 4.26 -12.50 0.80
N MET A 83 4.19 -11.21 1.14
CA MET A 83 5.20 -10.56 1.97
C MET A 83 5.20 -11.13 3.39
N GLN A 84 4.03 -11.37 3.98
CA GLN A 84 3.92 -12.00 5.29
C GLN A 84 4.54 -13.40 5.31
N THR A 85 4.19 -14.25 4.34
CA THR A 85 4.79 -15.60 4.20
C THR A 85 6.32 -15.55 4.08
N ARG A 86 6.84 -14.59 3.30
CA ARG A 86 8.30 -14.39 3.15
C ARG A 86 8.95 -13.91 4.44
N MET A 87 8.29 -13.04 5.19
CA MET A 87 8.81 -12.54 6.47
C MET A 87 8.86 -13.64 7.53
N ASP A 88 7.84 -14.48 7.61
CA ASP A 88 7.77 -15.61 8.54
C ASP A 88 8.89 -16.64 8.26
N SER A 89 9.11 -16.93 6.97
CA SER A 89 10.20 -17.82 6.52
C SER A 89 11.58 -17.28 6.91
N LYS A 90 11.81 -15.97 6.79
CA LYS A 90 13.09 -15.33 7.17
C LYS A 90 13.31 -15.32 8.68
N GLN A 91 12.26 -15.10 9.47
CA GLN A 91 12.36 -15.17 10.93
C GLN A 91 12.72 -16.58 11.40
N TYR A 92 12.14 -17.62 10.79
CA TYR A 92 12.47 -19.00 11.09
C TYR A 92 13.96 -19.32 10.82
N GLN A 93 14.53 -18.78 9.74
CA GLN A 93 15.94 -19.00 9.38
C GLN A 93 16.94 -18.27 10.29
N GLN A 94 16.54 -17.15 10.91
CA GLN A 94 17.41 -16.37 11.82
C GLN A 94 17.37 -16.86 13.27
N GLY A 95 16.44 -17.76 13.60
CA GLY A 95 16.25 -18.30 14.96
C GLY A 95 17.17 -19.48 15.33
N PHE A 96 18.26 -19.71 14.59
CA PHE A 96 19.25 -20.76 14.86
C PHE A 96 20.66 -20.19 14.92
#